data_AF-A0A8C7BTW0-F1
#
_entry.id   AF-A0A8C7BTW0-F1
#
_cell.length_a   1.000
_cell.length_b   1.000
_cell.length_c   1.000
_cell.angle_alpha   90.00
_cell.angle_beta   90.00
_cell.angle_gamma   90.00
#
_symmetry.space_group_name_H-M   'P 1'
#
loop_
_entity.id
_entity.type
_entity.pdbx_description
1 polymer ?
#
loop_
_entity_poly.entity_id
_entity_poly.type
_entity_poly.pdbx_seq_one_letter_code
_entity_poly.pdbx_strand_id
1 'polypeptide(L)' 'GAGRVAMRAKPPGADAATKMAGTIILPAFSPFTKYAAMINQVTPYNYPVPVRDDGNMPDVPSHPQDPQGPSLEWLKNL' A
#
# COMPACT_ATOMS: atom_id res chain seq x y z
N GLY A 1 -38.87 25.92 37.80
CA GLY A 1 -37.97 24.86 38.27
C GLY A 1 -36.92 24.63 37.21
N ALA A 2 -35.64 24.77 37.57
CA ALA A 2 -34.52 24.89 36.64
C ALA A 2 -34.38 23.69 35.69
N GLY A 3 -34.38 23.98 34.38
CA GLY A 3 -33.95 23.06 33.35
C GLY A 3 -32.48 22.71 33.55
N ARG A 4 -32.20 21.42 33.71
CA ARG A 4 -30.85 20.88 33.64
C ARG A 4 -30.82 19.89 32.49
N VAL A 5 -30.50 20.40 31.31
CA VAL A 5 -29.90 19.59 30.26
C VAL A 5 -28.54 19.19 30.83
N ALA A 6 -28.47 18.03 31.46
CA ALA A 6 -27.21 17.48 31.91
C ALA A 6 -26.36 17.25 30.65
N MET A 7 -25.39 18.14 30.40
CA MET A 7 -24.35 17.90 29.41
C MET A 7 -23.68 16.59 29.79
N ARG A 8 -23.97 15.52 29.05
CA ARG A 8 -23.43 14.19 29.27
C ARG A 8 -21.91 14.30 29.26
N ALA A 9 -21.28 14.06 30.41
CA ALA A 9 -19.82 14.00 30.50
C ALA A 9 -19.31 12.92 29.54
N LYS A 10 -18.33 13.28 28.70
CA LYS A 10 -17.73 12.36 27.74
C LYS A 10 -17.02 11.24 28.49
N PRO A 11 -17.26 9.95 28.16
CA PRO A 11 -16.65 8.85 28.90
C PRO A 11 -15.12 8.89 28.78
N PRO A 12 -14.39 8.55 29.85
CA PRO A 12 -12.93 8.54 29.84
C PRO A 12 -12.42 7.60 28.72
N GLY A 13 -11.50 8.09 27.90
CA GLY A 13 -10.90 7.34 26.78
C GLY A 13 -11.62 7.49 25.42
N ALA A 14 -12.78 8.15 25.35
CA ALA A 14 -13.47 8.36 24.08
C ALA A 14 -12.67 9.19 23.05
N ASP A 15 -11.79 10.09 23.52
CA ASP A 15 -10.89 10.85 22.63
C ASP A 15 -9.78 9.98 22.04
N ALA A 16 -9.23 9.04 22.82
CA ALA A 16 -8.25 8.08 22.32
C ALA A 16 -8.87 7.15 21.28
N ALA A 17 -10.08 6.63 21.54
CA ALA A 17 -10.81 5.79 20.60
C ALA A 17 -11.11 6.52 19.27
N THR A 18 -11.48 7.81 19.34
CA THR A 18 -11.73 8.62 18.13
C THR A 18 -10.45 8.84 17.32
N LYS A 19 -9.31 9.09 17.98
CA LYS A 19 -8.00 9.23 17.32
C LYS A 19 -7.56 7.93 16.64
N MET A 20 -7.77 6.80 17.30
CA MET A 20 -7.48 5.47 16.72
C MET A 20 -8.40 5.16 15.54
N ALA A 21 -9.69 5.51 15.62
CA ALA A 21 -10.62 5.34 14.49
C ALA A 21 -10.17 6.15 13.25
N GLY A 22 -9.51 7.29 13.44
CA GLY A 22 -8.93 8.09 12.36
C GLY A 22 -7.85 7.37 11.54
N THR A 23 -7.23 6.29 12.06
CA THR A 23 -6.24 5.52 11.29
C THR A 23 -6.88 4.72 10.15
N ILE A 24 -8.18 4.48 10.18
CA ILE A 24 -8.91 3.76 9.12
C ILE A 24 -8.91 4.56 7.82
N ILE A 25 -9.02 5.89 7.90
CA ILE A 25 -9.06 6.76 6.71
C ILE A 25 -7.67 7.17 6.23
N LEU A 26 -6.64 7.07 7.08
CA LEU A 26 -5.29 7.50 6.78
C LEU A 26 -4.70 6.85 5.50
N PRO A 27 -4.86 5.53 5.24
CA PRO A 27 -4.35 4.91 4.02
C PRO A 27 -4.94 5.49 2.74
N ALA A 28 -6.17 6.01 2.77
CA ALA A 28 -6.83 6.59 1.59
C ALA A 28 -6.22 7.94 1.18
N PHE A 29 -5.60 8.66 2.12
CA PHE A 29 -4.98 9.97 1.87
C PHE A 29 -3.46 9.91 1.79
N SER A 30 -2.84 8.77 2.13
CA SER A 30 -1.39 8.64 2.11
C SER A 30 -0.87 8.33 0.71
N PRO A 31 0.06 9.14 0.16
CA PRO A 31 0.70 8.83 -1.12
C PRO A 31 1.61 7.60 -1.04
N PHE A 32 1.95 7.15 0.17
CA PHE A 32 2.88 6.04 0.41
C PHE A 32 2.20 4.67 0.43
N THR A 33 0.88 4.61 0.66
CA THR A 33 0.16 3.34 0.78
C THR A 33 0.26 2.49 -0.49
N LYS A 34 0.37 3.11 -1.67
CA LYS A 34 0.58 2.39 -2.94
C LYS A 34 1.86 1.56 -2.95
N TYR A 35 2.94 2.05 -2.33
CA TYR A 35 4.23 1.37 -2.35
C TYR A 35 4.21 0.08 -1.54
N ALA A 36 3.40 0.00 -0.48
CA ALA A 36 3.22 -1.25 0.25
C ALA A 36 2.67 -2.37 -0.66
N ALA A 37 1.68 -2.06 -1.50
CA ALA A 37 1.16 -3.01 -2.48
C ALA A 37 2.19 -3.35 -3.57
N MET A 38 2.89 -2.35 -4.10
CA MET A 38 3.92 -2.55 -5.14
C MET A 38 5.07 -3.42 -4.62
N ILE A 39 5.56 -3.19 -3.40
CA ILE A 39 6.63 -4.00 -2.77
C ILE A 39 6.20 -5.47 -2.66
N ASN A 40 4.98 -5.72 -2.20
CA ASN A 40 4.45 -7.09 -2.09
C ASN A 40 4.35 -7.78 -3.45
N GLN A 41 4.02 -7.05 -4.51
CA GLN A 41 3.91 -7.62 -5.87
C GLN A 41 5.27 -7.96 -6.48
N VAL A 42 6.31 -7.15 -6.22
CA VAL A 42 7.64 -7.37 -6.79
C VAL A 42 8.52 -8.31 -5.95
N THR A 43 8.05 -8.75 -4.78
CA THR A 43 8.79 -9.68 -3.92
C THR A 43 8.63 -11.11 -4.44
N PRO A 44 9.69 -11.74 -4.99
CA PRO A 44 9.57 -13.04 -5.62
C PRO A 44 9.63 -14.14 -4.56
N TYR A 45 8.47 -14.65 -4.15
CA TYR A 45 8.40 -15.83 -3.29
C TYR A 45 8.51 -17.15 -4.08
N ASN A 46 8.16 -17.11 -5.37
CA ASN A 46 8.25 -18.23 -6.28
C ASN A 46 9.33 -17.97 -7.31
N TYR A 47 9.96 -19.04 -7.81
CA TYR A 47 10.90 -18.94 -8.91
C TYR A 47 10.18 -18.53 -10.21
N PRO A 48 10.59 -17.44 -10.89
CA PRO A 48 9.96 -17.03 -12.14
C PRO A 48 10.34 -18.03 -13.25
N VAL A 49 9.34 -18.71 -13.79
CA VAL A 49 9.53 -19.68 -14.88
C VAL A 49 9.64 -18.91 -16.21
N PRO A 50 10.72 -19.06 -16.98
CA PRO A 50 10.85 -18.41 -18.28
C PRO A 50 9.75 -18.84 -19.25
N VAL A 51 9.24 -17.87 -19.99
CA VAL A 51 8.25 -18.11 -21.06
C VAL A 51 8.96 -18.67 -22.29
N ARG A 52 8.27 -19.55 -23.03
CA ARG A 52 8.78 -20.03 -24.33
C ARG A 52 8.60 -18.93 -25.36
N ASP A 53 9.68 -18.57 -26.03
CA ASP A 53 9.66 -17.59 -27.11
C ASP A 53 8.94 -18.14 -28.35
N ASP A 54 8.01 -17.35 -28.90
CA ASP A 54 7.27 -17.63 -30.14
C ASP A 54 7.75 -16.75 -31.31
N GLY A 55 8.77 -15.92 -31.09
CA GLY A 55 9.34 -14.99 -32.07
C GLY A 55 8.68 -13.60 -32.08
N ASN A 56 7.66 -13.33 -31.26
CA ASN A 56 6.95 -12.06 -31.23
C ASN A 56 6.58 -11.58 -29.81
N MET A 57 7.56 -11.58 -28.89
CA MET A 57 7.41 -11.08 -27.50
C MET A 57 8.32 -9.87 -27.21
N PRO A 58 8.00 -8.66 -27.69
CA PRO A 58 8.87 -7.48 -27.52
C PRO A 58 8.95 -6.96 -26.08
N ASP A 59 8.01 -7.36 -25.21
CA ASP A 59 7.89 -6.95 -23.82
C ASP A 59 8.55 -7.92 -22.82
N VAL A 60 8.85 -9.15 -23.25
CA VAL A 60 9.50 -10.18 -22.42
C VAL A 60 11.02 -10.09 -22.57
N PRO A 61 11.79 -9.86 -21.49
CA PRO A 61 13.24 -9.82 -21.57
C PRO A 61 13.83 -11.22 -21.81
N SER A 62 14.88 -11.28 -22.64
CA SER A 62 15.65 -12.52 -22.88
C SER A 62 16.66 -12.77 -21.75
N HIS A 63 17.11 -11.71 -21.08
CA HIS A 63 18.06 -11.75 -19.99
C HIS A 63 17.65 -10.80 -18.85
N PRO A 64 17.92 -11.11 -17.56
CA PRO A 64 17.50 -10.27 -16.43
C PRO A 64 18.06 -8.84 -16.42
N GLN A 65 19.11 -8.56 -17.20
CA GLN A 65 19.72 -7.22 -17.30
C GLN A 65 19.20 -6.42 -18.49
N ASP A 66 18.35 -7.02 -19.32
CA ASP A 66 17.75 -6.32 -20.45
C ASP A 66 16.85 -5.19 -19.94
N PRO A 67 16.74 -4.09 -20.68
CA PRO A 67 15.91 -2.96 -20.27
C PRO A 67 14.41 -3.27 -20.32
N GLN A 68 14.01 -4.39 -20.91
CA GLN A 68 12.61 -4.83 -20.95
C GLN A 68 12.20 -5.40 -19.59
N GLY A 69 10.95 -5.14 -19.20
CA GLY A 69 10.37 -5.59 -17.95
C GLY A 69 10.36 -4.55 -16.83
N PRO A 70 9.75 -4.88 -15.68
CA PRO A 70 9.55 -3.95 -14.58
C PRO A 70 10.85 -3.72 -13.79
N SER A 71 11.32 -2.47 -13.77
CA SER A 71 12.49 -2.06 -12.99
C SER A 71 12.15 -1.69 -11.54
N LEU A 72 13.09 -1.96 -10.63
CA LEU A 72 13.00 -1.62 -9.20
C LEU A 72 13.70 -0.30 -8.85
N GLU A 73 14.05 0.56 -9.82
CA GLU A 73 14.67 1.85 -9.54
C GLU A 73 13.83 2.75 -8.61
N TRP A 74 12.50 2.70 -8.71
CA TRP A 74 11.62 3.44 -7.80
C TRP A 74 11.77 2.98 -6.33
N LEU A 75 12.08 1.70 -6.10
CA LEU A 75 12.24 1.13 -4.76
C LEU A 75 13.61 1.46 -4.18
N LYS A 76 14.65 1.48 -5.03
CA LYS A 76 16.00 1.89 -4.62
C LYS A 76 16.06 3.37 -4.22
N ASN A 77 15.23 4.20 -4.85
CA ASN A 77 15.17 5.65 -4.63
C ASN A 77 14.00 6.08 -3.71
N LEU A 78 13.33 5.12 -3.06
CA LEU A 78 12.21 5.38 -2.16
C LEU A 78 12.67 6.03 -0.85
#